data_AF-A0A7G2E9B4-F1
#
_entry.id   AF-A0A7G2E9B4-F1
#
_cell.length_a   1.000
_cell.length_b   1.000
_cell.length_c   1.000
_cell.angle_alpha   90.00
_cell.angle_beta   90.00
_cell.angle_gamma   90.00
#
_symmetry.space_group_name_H-M   'P 1'
#
loop_
_entity.id
_entity.type
_entity.pdbx_description
1 polymer ?
#
loop_
_entity_poly.entity_id
_entity_poly.type
_entity_poly.pdbx_seq_one_letter_code
_entity_poly.pdbx_strand_id
1 'polypeptide(L)'
;MPLSYSSPSSSEERSDDPSKYDGDFGVPQICFCGKQLELVERLIGDQKKTFLKCPMSGQDDNYHVDKGWDLAVHEQCFCIDKRFGEHRELIQNAFKFGGDSNRLQINQIHAEIEDLKHRLDKKDAEIARLMDALGKK
;
A
#
# COMPACT_ATOMS: atom_id res chain seq x y z
N MET A 1 -22.21 -26.72 33.79
CA MET A 1 -21.99 -25.27 33.98
C MET A 1 -21.11 -24.79 32.82
N PRO A 2 -21.57 -23.87 31.96
CA PRO A 2 -20.72 -23.31 30.91
C PRO A 2 -19.90 -22.16 31.50
N LEU A 3 -18.61 -22.13 31.17
CA LEU A 3 -17.72 -21.01 31.49
C LEU A 3 -18.02 -19.87 30.51
N SER A 4 -18.67 -18.81 30.98
CA SER A 4 -18.83 -17.56 30.23
C SER A 4 -17.51 -16.81 30.21
N TYR A 5 -16.88 -16.72 29.04
CA TYR A 5 -15.72 -15.86 28.83
C TYR A 5 -16.22 -14.47 28.43
N SER A 6 -16.23 -13.53 29.38
CA SER A 6 -16.47 -12.12 29.08
C SER A 6 -15.15 -11.49 28.66
N SER A 7 -14.96 -11.27 27.36
CA SER A 7 -13.86 -10.44 26.86
C SER A 7 -14.13 -8.98 27.22
N PRO A 8 -13.21 -8.27 27.90
CA PRO A 8 -13.31 -6.82 27.99
C PRO A 8 -13.05 -6.22 26.61
N SER A 9 -14.09 -5.61 26.05
CA SER A 9 -13.99 -4.70 24.90
C SER A 9 -13.26 -3.45 25.34
N SER A 10 -11.95 -3.41 25.14
CA SER A 10 -11.19 -2.17 25.17
C SER A 10 -9.91 -2.33 24.36
N SER A 11 -9.94 -1.81 23.15
CA SER A 11 -8.86 -0.94 22.70
C SER A 11 -9.44 -0.04 21.63
N GLU A 12 -9.41 1.26 21.92
CA GLU A 12 -9.56 2.33 20.96
C GLU A 12 -8.88 1.95 19.64
N GLU A 13 -9.52 2.24 18.51
CA GLU A 13 -8.85 2.23 17.20
C GLU A 13 -7.69 3.21 17.28
N ARG A 14 -6.52 2.71 17.66
CA ARG A 14 -5.26 3.36 17.35
C ARG A 14 -5.13 3.24 15.85
N SER A 15 -5.45 4.33 15.15
CA SER A 15 -4.93 4.56 13.82
C SER A 15 -3.41 4.56 13.94
N ASP A 16 -2.81 3.37 13.82
CA ASP A 16 -1.39 3.17 13.63
C ASP A 16 -1.05 3.64 12.22
N ASP A 17 -1.20 4.96 11.99
CA ASP A 17 -0.59 5.60 10.84
C ASP A 17 0.90 5.69 11.16
N PRO A 18 1.78 4.91 10.48
CA PRO A 18 3.20 4.97 10.74
C PRO A 18 3.79 6.36 10.43
N SER A 19 3.05 7.25 9.75
CA SER A 19 3.44 8.65 9.57
C SER A 19 3.44 9.46 10.87
N LYS A 20 2.83 8.95 11.96
CA LYS A 20 2.75 9.64 13.24
C LYS A 20 4.09 9.68 14.00
N TYR A 21 5.09 8.93 13.53
CA TYR A 21 6.35 8.73 14.24
C TYR A 21 7.62 9.08 13.43
N ASP A 22 7.51 9.73 12.26
CA ASP A 22 8.69 10.17 11.49
C ASP A 22 9.49 11.32 12.17
N GLY A 23 9.16 11.65 13.42
CA GLY A 23 9.88 12.65 14.20
C GLY A 23 9.74 14.05 13.60
N ASP A 24 10.78 14.86 13.73
CA ASP A 24 10.84 16.19 13.10
C ASP A 24 11.09 16.08 11.57
N PHE A 25 11.38 14.91 11.02
CA PHE A 25 11.84 14.76 9.63
C PHE A 25 10.73 14.98 8.60
N GLY A 26 11.03 15.73 7.55
CA GLY A 26 10.06 16.09 6.50
C GLY A 26 9.22 17.30 6.89
N VAL A 27 7.94 17.29 6.49
CA VAL A 27 6.97 18.34 6.81
C VAL A 27 5.93 17.82 7.82
N PRO A 28 6.26 17.79 9.12
CA PRO A 28 5.29 17.40 10.14
C PRO A 28 4.14 18.42 10.21
N GLN A 29 2.93 17.95 10.53
CA GLN A 29 1.78 18.84 10.75
C GLN A 29 1.58 19.18 12.23
N ILE A 30 2.07 18.32 13.12
CA ILE A 30 1.83 18.36 14.56
C ILE A 30 3.18 18.28 15.26
N CYS A 31 3.39 19.15 16.24
CA CYS A 31 4.55 19.14 17.12
C CYS A 31 4.48 17.96 18.11
N PHE A 32 5.62 17.61 18.73
CA PHE A 32 5.68 16.61 19.82
C PHE A 32 4.74 16.91 20.99
N CYS A 33 4.41 18.17 21.23
CA CYS A 33 3.47 18.60 22.26
C CYS A 33 1.98 18.49 21.84
N GLY A 34 1.70 17.97 20.63
CA GLY A 34 0.35 17.80 20.09
C GLY A 34 -0.27 19.07 19.49
N LYS A 35 0.45 20.20 19.48
CA LYS A 35 -0.01 21.44 18.85
C LYS A 35 0.28 21.45 17.35
N GLN A 36 -0.59 22.10 16.58
CA GLN A 36 -0.40 22.28 15.15
C GLN A 36 0.78 23.22 14.89
N LEU A 37 1.57 22.91 13.88
CA LEU A 37 2.70 23.73 13.45
C LEU A 37 2.22 24.86 12.52
N GLU A 38 2.89 26.00 12.61
CA GLU A 38 2.59 27.20 11.85
C GLU A 38 3.77 27.60 10.97
N LEU A 39 3.49 28.21 9.83
CA LEU A 39 4.52 28.83 8.99
C LEU A 39 4.74 30.27 9.43
N VAL A 40 5.98 30.59 9.79
CA VAL A 40 6.38 31.91 10.29
C VAL A 40 7.53 32.43 9.44
N GLU A 41 7.47 33.70 9.03
CA GLU A 41 8.59 34.37 8.38
C GLU A 41 9.55 34.97 9.41
N ARG A 42 10.85 34.74 9.23
CA ARG A 42 11.92 35.35 10.01
C ARG A 42 12.90 36.05 9.08
N LEU A 43 13.31 37.26 9.43
CA LEU A 43 14.40 37.95 8.75
C LEU A 43 15.73 37.37 9.26
N ILE A 44 16.55 36.82 8.35
CA ILE A 44 17.89 36.31 8.64
C ILE A 44 18.86 37.02 7.70
N GLY A 45 19.62 37.98 8.24
CA GLY A 45 20.37 38.95 7.44
C GLY A 45 19.40 39.82 6.63
N ASP A 46 19.62 39.90 5.31
CA ASP A 46 18.78 40.67 4.40
C ASP A 46 17.66 39.84 3.74
N GLN A 47 17.50 38.57 4.12
CA GLN A 47 16.55 37.64 3.50
C GLN A 47 15.43 37.25 4.45
N LYS A 48 14.19 37.26 3.94
CA LYS A 48 13.05 36.62 4.62
C LYS A 48 13.11 35.12 4.37
N LYS A 49 13.11 34.34 5.45
CA LYS A 49 13.07 32.88 5.41
C LYS A 49 11.84 32.38 6.15
N THR A 50 11.20 31.36 5.60
CA THR A 50 10.03 30.72 6.20
C THR A 50 10.46 29.56 7.10
N PHE A 51 9.83 29.44 8.25
CA PHE A 51 10.07 28.40 9.24
C PHE A 51 8.76 27.71 9.59
N LEU A 52 8.82 26.41 9.79
CA LEU A 52 7.78 25.62 10.41
C LEU A 52 8.02 25.61 11.92
N LYS A 53 7.10 26.21 12.69
CA LYS A 53 7.31 26.48 14.12
C LYS A 53 6.09 26.10 14.95
N CYS A 54 6.34 25.52 16.12
CA CYS A 54 5.32 25.31 17.14
C CYS A 54 4.98 26.62 17.88
N PRO A 55 3.70 26.91 18.17
CA PRO A 55 3.31 28.10 18.93
C PRO A 55 3.85 28.10 20.38
N MET A 56 4.14 26.92 20.93
CA MET A 56 4.71 26.77 22.28
C MET A 56 6.24 26.97 22.31
N SER A 57 6.91 27.08 21.15
CA SER A 57 8.36 27.24 21.09
C SER A 57 8.81 28.53 21.77
N GLY A 58 9.54 28.40 22.89
CA GLY A 58 10.00 29.51 23.73
C GLY A 58 9.01 29.93 24.84
N GLN A 59 7.89 29.21 25.00
CA GLN A 59 6.96 29.38 26.12
C GLN A 59 7.21 28.38 27.26
N ASP A 60 7.82 27.24 26.96
CA ASP A 60 8.26 26.25 27.94
C ASP A 60 9.69 25.75 27.61
N ASP A 61 10.26 24.96 28.50
CA ASP A 61 11.59 24.36 28.34
C ASP A 61 11.56 23.02 27.56
N ASN A 62 10.42 22.66 26.98
CA ASN A 62 10.30 21.41 26.23
C ASN A 62 10.86 21.58 24.81
N TYR A 63 11.26 20.46 24.21
CA TYR A 63 11.67 20.46 22.81
C TYR A 63 10.45 20.61 21.89
N HIS A 64 10.49 21.64 21.05
CA HIS A 64 9.46 21.92 20.05
C HIS A 64 10.08 22.11 18.67
N VAL A 65 9.31 21.83 17.63
CA VAL A 65 9.73 22.03 16.25
C VAL A 65 9.95 23.52 15.97
N ASP A 66 11.15 23.85 15.48
CA ASP A 66 11.53 25.11 14.85
C ASP A 66 12.49 24.76 13.71
N LYS A 67 11.93 24.54 12.52
CA LYS A 67 12.65 24.01 11.35
C LYS A 67 12.51 24.96 10.15
N GLY A 68 13.58 25.14 9.39
CA GLY A 68 13.55 25.87 8.12
C GLY A 68 12.64 25.17 7.11
N TRP A 69 11.75 25.92 6.45
CA TRP A 69 10.79 25.35 5.50
C TRP A 69 11.47 24.69 4.29
N ASP A 70 12.59 25.25 3.84
CA ASP A 70 13.42 24.70 2.77
C ASP A 70 13.97 23.30 3.13
N LEU A 71 14.48 23.14 4.35
CA LEU A 71 14.94 21.86 4.86
C LEU A 71 13.78 20.86 4.98
N ALA A 72 12.66 21.28 5.57
CA ALA A 72 11.48 20.43 5.73
C ALA A 72 10.97 19.89 4.38
N VAL A 73 10.88 20.77 3.37
CA VAL A 73 10.48 20.38 2.01
C VAL A 73 11.50 19.44 1.38
N HIS A 74 12.80 19.70 1.54
CA HIS A 74 13.84 18.84 0.99
C HIS A 74 13.77 17.42 1.57
N GLU A 75 13.63 17.30 2.89
CA GLU A 75 13.44 16.03 3.60
C GLU A 75 12.17 15.31 3.12
N GLN A 76 11.07 16.04 2.91
CA GLN A 76 9.82 15.47 2.40
C GLN A 76 9.97 14.94 0.98
N CYS A 77 10.67 15.67 0.10
CA CYS A 77 10.99 15.21 -1.25
C CYS A 77 11.82 13.93 -1.22
N PHE A 78 12.81 13.83 -0.33
CA PHE A 78 13.60 12.62 -0.15
C PHE A 78 12.72 11.41 0.25
N CYS A 79 11.79 11.58 1.20
CA CYS A 79 10.85 10.52 1.58
C CYS A 79 9.96 10.07 0.42
N ILE A 80 9.48 11.03 -0.38
CA ILE A 80 8.64 10.77 -1.54
C ILE A 80 9.44 9.98 -2.59
N ASP A 81 10.65 10.41 -2.92
CA ASP A 81 11.52 9.74 -3.89
C ASP A 81 11.85 8.31 -3.47
N LYS A 82 12.16 8.09 -2.19
CA LYS A 82 12.39 6.77 -1.63
C LYS A 82 11.16 5.86 -1.81
N ARG A 83 9.97 6.36 -1.46
CA ARG A 83 8.70 5.61 -1.60
C ARG A 83 8.40 5.27 -3.05
N PHE A 84 8.66 6.19 -3.98
CA PHE A 84 8.54 5.91 -5.42
C PHE A 84 9.52 4.84 -5.89
N GLY A 85 10.75 4.84 -5.37
CA GLY A 85 11.74 3.79 -5.62
C GLY A 85 11.24 2.42 -5.18
N GLU A 86 10.78 2.30 -3.93
CA GLU A 86 10.23 1.07 -3.36
C GLU A 86 9.00 0.57 -4.16
N HIS A 87 8.06 1.46 -4.47
CA HIS A 87 6.90 1.10 -5.29
C HIS A 87 7.29 0.62 -6.69
N ARG A 88 8.30 1.24 -7.32
CA ARG A 88 8.80 0.82 -8.63
C ARG A 88 9.37 -0.59 -8.56
N GLU A 89 10.13 -0.93 -7.53
CA GLU A 89 10.68 -2.27 -7.33
C GLU A 89 9.58 -3.32 -7.13
N LEU A 90 8.60 -3.02 -6.27
CA LEU A 90 7.45 -3.91 -6.05
C LEU A 90 6.68 -4.19 -7.34
N ILE A 91 6.41 -3.15 -8.13
CA ILE A 91 5.75 -3.29 -9.44
C ILE A 91 6.58 -4.14 -10.39
N GLN A 92 7.89 -3.87 -10.50
CA GLN A 92 8.78 -4.66 -11.36
C GLN A 92 8.82 -6.13 -10.94
N ASN A 93 8.85 -6.41 -9.64
CA ASN A 93 8.86 -7.77 -9.12
C ASN A 93 7.51 -8.46 -9.37
N ALA A 94 6.38 -7.77 -9.19
CA ALA A 94 5.06 -8.32 -9.50
C ALA A 94 4.94 -8.72 -10.98
N PHE A 95 5.42 -7.87 -11.90
CA PHE A 95 5.42 -8.19 -13.32
C PHE A 95 6.38 -9.33 -13.69
N LYS A 96 7.59 -9.34 -13.14
CA LYS A 96 8.60 -10.38 -13.43
C LYS A 96 8.23 -11.75 -12.89
N PHE A 97 7.77 -11.82 -11.64
CA PHE A 97 7.52 -13.11 -10.98
C PHE A 97 6.05 -13.53 -11.06
N GLY A 98 5.11 -12.61 -10.85
CA GLY A 98 3.68 -12.90 -10.90
C GLY A 98 3.14 -12.95 -12.33
N GLY A 99 3.57 -12.03 -13.20
CA GLY A 99 3.11 -11.93 -14.58
C GLY A 99 3.45 -13.16 -15.41
N ASP A 100 4.71 -13.61 -15.36
CA ASP A 100 5.16 -14.76 -16.15
C ASP A 100 4.60 -16.08 -15.62
N SER A 101 4.49 -16.24 -14.29
CA SER A 101 3.91 -17.43 -13.67
C SER A 101 2.42 -17.59 -14.01
N ASN A 102 1.64 -16.50 -13.88
CA ASN A 102 0.22 -16.52 -14.22
C ASN A 102 0.00 -16.76 -15.72
N ARG A 103 0.83 -16.17 -16.58
CA ARG A 103 0.73 -16.37 -18.04
C ARG A 103 1.02 -17.82 -18.43
N LEU A 104 2.00 -18.46 -17.81
CA LEU A 104 2.31 -19.88 -18.01
C LEU A 104 1.14 -20.78 -17.56
N GLN A 105 0.58 -20.53 -16.38
CA GLN A 105 -0.57 -21.29 -15.88
C GLN A 105 -1.80 -21.13 -16.79
N ILE A 106 -2.11 -19.91 -17.24
CA ILE A 106 -3.23 -19.66 -18.17
C ILE A 106 -3.02 -20.43 -19.49
N ASN A 107 -1.81 -20.44 -20.03
CA ASN A 107 -1.51 -21.18 -21.26
C ASN A 107 -1.65 -22.70 -21.06
N GLN A 108 -1.26 -23.24 -19.91
CA GLN A 108 -1.46 -24.65 -19.57
C GLN A 108 -2.95 -25.00 -19.47
N ILE A 109 -3.73 -24.19 -18.74
CA ILE A 109 -5.18 -24.37 -18.63
C ILE A 109 -5.85 -24.32 -19.99
N HIS A 110 -5.46 -23.39 -20.87
CA HIS A 110 -6.00 -23.35 -22.24
C HIS A 110 -5.67 -24.63 -23.03
N ALA A 111 -4.45 -25.15 -22.93
CA ALA A 111 -4.08 -26.39 -23.59
C ALA A 111 -4.90 -27.59 -23.08
N GLU A 112 -5.13 -27.67 -21.77
CA GLU A 112 -5.97 -28.70 -21.15
C GLU A 112 -7.44 -28.58 -21.59
N ILE A 113 -7.97 -27.36 -21.67
CA ILE A 113 -9.33 -27.11 -22.16
C ILE A 113 -9.49 -27.62 -23.60
N GLU A 114 -8.52 -27.37 -24.47
CA GLU A 114 -8.60 -27.84 -25.86
C GLU A 114 -8.46 -29.35 -26.00
N ASP A 115 -7.63 -30.01 -25.20
CA ASP A 115 -7.60 -31.49 -25.15
C ASP A 115 -8.96 -32.06 -24.70
N LEU A 116 -9.53 -31.48 -23.64
CA LEU A 116 -10.81 -31.92 -23.10
C LEU A 116 -11.95 -31.73 -24.10
N LYS A 117 -11.99 -30.60 -24.81
CA LYS A 117 -12.96 -30.37 -25.90
C LYS A 117 -12.81 -31.40 -27.01
N HIS A 118 -11.58 -31.64 -27.48
CA HIS A 118 -11.35 -32.64 -28.53
C HIS A 118 -11.80 -34.05 -28.12
N ARG A 119 -11.54 -34.43 -26.86
CA ARG A 119 -12.00 -35.71 -26.31
C ARG A 119 -13.52 -35.78 -26.18
N LEU A 120 -14.18 -34.68 -25.83
CA LEU A 120 -15.62 -34.59 -25.75
C LEU A 120 -16.25 -34.77 -27.13
N ASP A 121 -15.78 -34.03 -28.14
CA ASP A 121 -16.25 -34.15 -29.53
C ASP A 121 -16.13 -35.59 -30.05
N LYS A 122 -15.03 -36.26 -29.73
CA LYS A 122 -14.81 -37.67 -30.10
C LYS A 122 -15.84 -38.59 -29.43
N LYS A 123 -16.17 -38.34 -28.16
CA LYS A 123 -17.17 -39.12 -27.42
C LYS A 123 -18.57 -38.87 -27.96
N ASP A 124 -18.91 -37.63 -28.28
CA ASP A 124 -20.20 -37.27 -28.88
C ASP A 124 -20.38 -37.92 -30.25
N ALA A 125 -19.34 -37.93 -31.09
CA ALA A 125 -19.36 -38.62 -32.37
C ALA A 125 -19.58 -40.14 -32.23
N GLU A 126 -18.96 -40.77 -31.22
CA GLU A 126 -19.13 -42.20 -30.95
C GLU A 126 -20.54 -42.52 -30.42
N ILE A 127 -21.07 -41.69 -29.52
CA ILE A 127 -22.45 -41.81 -29.02
C ILE A 127 -23.43 -41.71 -30.19
N ALA A 128 -23.25 -40.74 -31.09
CA ALA A 128 -24.09 -40.59 -32.28
C ALA A 128 -24.08 -41.85 -33.15
N ARG A 129 -22.90 -42.44 -33.40
CA ARG A 129 -22.79 -43.70 -34.16
C ARG A 129 -23.51 -44.87 -33.47
N LEU A 130 -23.36 -45.00 -32.15
CA LEU A 130 -24.00 -46.08 -31.39
C LEU A 130 -25.53 -45.91 -31.38
N MET A 131 -26.02 -44.68 -31.25
CA MET A 131 -27.44 -44.36 -31.35
C MET A 131 -28.01 -44.73 -32.74
N ASP A 132 -27.30 -44.38 -33.82
CA ASP A 132 -27.66 -44.76 -35.19
C ASP A 132 -27.68 -46.28 -35.39
N ALA A 133 -26.74 -47.01 -34.77
CA ALA A 133 -26.68 -48.47 -34.85
C ALA A 133 -27.86 -49.14 -34.10
N LEU A 134 -28.29 -48.56 -32.98
CA LEU A 134 -29.42 -49.05 -32.19
C LEU A 134 -30.77 -48.73 -32.82
N GLY A 135 -30.90 -47.59 -33.52
CA GLY A 135 -32.12 -47.20 -34.24
C GLY A 135 -32.38 -47.95 -35.56
N LYS A 136 -31.45 -48.79 -36.01
CA LYS A 136 -31.55 -49.61 -37.24
C LYS A 136 -32.13 -51.02 -37.02
N LYS A 137 -32.87 -51.26 -35.94
CA LYS A 137 -33.66 -52.48 -35.71
C LYS A 137 -35.13 -52.25 -36.05
#